data_AF-A0A388L4B9-F1
#
_entry.id   AF-A0A388L4B9-F1
#
_cell.length_a   1.000
_cell.length_b   1.000
_cell.length_c   1.000
_cell.angle_alpha   90.00
_cell.angle_beta   90.00
_cell.angle_gamma   90.00
#
_symmetry.space_group_name_H-M   'P 1'
#
loop_
_entity.id
_entity.type
_entity.pdbx_description
1 polymer ?
#
loop_
_entity_poly.entity_id
_entity_poly.type
_entity_poly.pdbx_seq_one_letter_code
_entity_poly.pdbx_strand_id
1 'polypeptide(L)'
;MDPISSHPGCSGKVLSAAFGERVGQGPLAYQKRTAPDGASGPPVGSRKIRIPPSSSSSSSTAMAQDLDMDSGEQNGNRKAKCFTIAGLILVVALAGIVTGAVFLVKAMDKKDKSKNEDHNVVRPAPSPPSSGSRAPFVSGKVPLAQYGDALSKGLLYLEAQRSGRLPPTNRISWRQDSSLLDGQDVGRDLTGGYYDAGDNIKFNLPMSFTMSMLAWGVLEFGNPTTGGYFGDEYENALLAIKWGADYLLKCWDANRQVLYVGVGDATRDHQCWFRPENSSIPRPSYFVNATAPGDDVAAATSAALTAASLVFREINATYAAELLKAGNDLCEFAMTHKGLYTLSVPETANFYKIPDSEDYILWCNAWLLRAYAGAPEHRQFLLTLSADSASNWETLECSWGDVKFAAHALLAVEASRNKYTGLERYSQLAEKVLCYYNTNATLQTKGGFVFVREWAPIQYVASVSLVGLIYADNLLSSAASKMECKLKALDVMAFADGQAAYVLGHNPLNMSYMIGFGDNYPKTAHHRASSIAVPGAWRLSPTAYTDCSESRNTFLFSGIDNPNLLTGGIVGGPDRFDKFNASRENHLQNEPALYVAGVYVPVFARLRQTMSSSSATDPTTNSTSNSTNRV
;
A
#
# COMPACT_ATOMS: atom_id res chain seq x y z
N MET A 1 -66.72 8.07 -33.82
CA MET A 1 -67.54 7.06 -33.14
C MET A 1 -66.64 6.39 -32.12
N ASP A 2 -67.00 6.48 -30.85
CA ASP A 2 -66.47 5.64 -29.76
C ASP A 2 -67.06 4.20 -29.87
N PRO A 3 -66.56 3.16 -29.14
CA PRO A 3 -65.91 3.30 -27.83
C PRO A 3 -64.69 2.40 -27.47
N ILE A 4 -63.86 2.95 -26.57
CA ILE A 4 -63.34 2.34 -25.32
C ILE A 4 -62.75 0.91 -25.36
N SER A 5 -61.44 0.82 -25.12
CA SER A 5 -60.87 0.04 -24.00
C SER A 5 -59.50 0.62 -23.59
N SER A 6 -59.01 0.35 -22.38
CA SER A 6 -57.99 1.21 -21.75
C SER A 6 -57.00 0.53 -20.81
N HIS A 7 -55.75 0.99 -20.89
CA HIS A 7 -54.76 1.08 -19.80
C HIS A 7 -54.00 -0.19 -19.34
N PRO A 8 -52.86 -0.05 -18.60
CA PRO A 8 -51.65 -0.84 -18.87
C PRO A 8 -51.00 -1.44 -17.60
N GLY A 9 -49.71 -1.81 -17.65
CA GLY A 9 -48.87 -1.90 -16.45
C GLY A 9 -47.52 -2.58 -16.64
N CYS A 10 -46.42 -1.85 -16.48
CA CYS A 10 -45.09 -2.43 -16.30
C CYS A 10 -44.86 -2.82 -14.83
N SER A 11 -44.07 -3.87 -14.58
CA SER A 11 -43.51 -4.13 -13.25
C SER A 11 -42.08 -4.65 -13.35
N GLY A 12 -41.09 -3.81 -13.03
CA GLY A 12 -39.73 -4.25 -12.77
C GLY A 12 -39.60 -4.78 -11.33
N LYS A 13 -38.67 -5.71 -11.09
CA LYS A 13 -38.30 -6.16 -9.75
C LYS A 13 -36.94 -5.61 -9.37
N VAL A 14 -36.91 -4.70 -8.40
CA VAL A 14 -35.71 -4.34 -7.65
C VAL A 14 -35.75 -5.12 -6.34
N LEU A 15 -34.65 -5.81 -6.00
CA LEU A 15 -34.48 -6.42 -4.68
C LEU A 15 -33.74 -5.43 -3.79
N SER A 16 -34.34 -5.10 -2.66
CA SER A 16 -33.72 -4.32 -1.59
C SER A 16 -33.60 -5.20 -0.35
N ALA A 17 -32.36 -5.36 0.15
CA ALA A 17 -32.09 -5.97 1.44
C ALA A 17 -31.78 -4.86 2.45
N ALA A 18 -32.61 -4.74 3.48
CA ALA A 18 -32.57 -3.59 4.39
C ALA A 18 -31.76 -3.85 5.66
N PHE A 19 -30.85 -2.93 5.99
CA PHE A 19 -30.48 -2.68 7.38
C PHE A 19 -31.65 -1.99 8.11
N GLY A 20 -31.89 -2.34 9.37
CA GLY A 20 -32.92 -1.70 10.17
C GLY A 20 -33.20 -2.43 11.48
N GLU A 21 -32.54 -2.02 12.55
CA GLU A 21 -32.88 -2.46 13.91
C GLU A 21 -34.32 -2.05 14.27
N ARG A 22 -35.02 -2.89 15.04
CA ARG A 22 -36.32 -2.53 15.64
C ARG A 22 -36.31 -2.77 17.13
N VAL A 23 -36.51 -1.69 17.89
CA VAL A 23 -36.91 -1.76 19.29
C VAL A 23 -38.32 -2.35 19.37
N GLY A 24 -38.51 -3.37 20.22
CA GLY A 24 -39.83 -3.96 20.51
C GLY A 24 -40.12 -3.93 22.01
N GLN A 25 -41.31 -3.46 22.40
CA GLN A 25 -41.71 -3.35 23.81
C GLN A 25 -42.73 -4.42 24.23
N GLY A 26 -42.44 -5.05 25.38
CA GLY A 26 -43.43 -5.63 26.31
C GLY A 26 -43.98 -7.03 25.99
N PRO A 27 -44.82 -7.59 26.89
CA PRO A 27 -45.19 -7.09 28.23
C PRO A 27 -44.71 -7.99 29.39
N LEU A 28 -45.06 -7.60 30.63
CA LEU A 28 -44.67 -8.27 31.89
C LEU A 28 -45.45 -9.56 32.18
N ALA A 29 -44.78 -10.52 32.83
CA ALA A 29 -45.40 -11.56 33.67
C ALA A 29 -44.59 -11.70 34.98
N TYR A 30 -45.27 -12.02 36.09
CA TYR A 30 -44.77 -11.75 37.45
C TYR A 30 -44.96 -12.96 38.38
N GLN A 31 -43.90 -13.48 39.00
CA GLN A 31 -44.03 -14.44 40.12
C GLN A 31 -42.92 -14.26 41.18
N LYS A 32 -43.29 -14.56 42.44
CA LYS A 32 -42.52 -14.26 43.66
C LYS A 32 -41.62 -15.41 44.11
N ARG A 33 -40.48 -15.06 44.74
CA ARG A 33 -39.92 -15.64 45.99
C ARG A 33 -38.82 -14.67 46.49
N THR A 34 -39.11 -13.81 47.45
CA THR A 34 -38.89 -14.00 48.91
C THR A 34 -37.41 -14.17 49.31
N ALA A 35 -36.84 -13.12 49.88
CA ALA A 35 -35.65 -13.17 50.74
C ALA A 35 -36.07 -12.95 52.21
N PRO A 36 -35.19 -13.24 53.20
CA PRO A 36 -35.28 -12.73 54.56
C PRO A 36 -34.25 -11.61 54.85
N ASP A 37 -34.54 -10.79 55.86
CA ASP A 37 -33.83 -9.52 56.15
C ASP A 37 -32.60 -9.62 57.07
N GLY A 38 -31.81 -8.53 57.14
CA GLY A 38 -30.77 -8.31 58.14
C GLY A 38 -30.24 -6.87 58.13
N ALA A 39 -30.44 -6.13 59.23
CA ALA A 39 -29.93 -4.75 59.44
C ALA A 39 -28.41 -4.75 59.81
N SER A 40 -27.67 -3.64 59.92
CA SER A 40 -28.01 -2.23 60.22
C SER A 40 -26.88 -1.24 59.85
N GLY A 41 -27.11 0.08 59.97
CA GLY A 41 -26.10 1.16 60.03
C GLY A 41 -26.57 2.26 61.00
N PRO A 42 -26.16 3.56 60.88
CA PRO A 42 -25.07 4.19 60.09
C PRO A 42 -24.04 4.86 61.07
N PRO A 43 -23.86 6.20 61.27
CA PRO A 43 -23.69 7.37 60.36
C PRO A 43 -22.50 8.34 60.69
N VAL A 44 -22.35 9.41 59.86
CA VAL A 44 -21.65 10.72 60.07
C VAL A 44 -20.11 10.82 59.97
N GLY A 45 -19.64 11.79 59.15
CA GLY A 45 -18.29 12.38 59.22
C GLY A 45 -17.90 13.29 58.04
N SER A 46 -18.04 14.62 58.15
CA SER A 46 -17.83 15.58 57.03
C SER A 46 -16.88 16.74 57.37
N ARG A 47 -16.05 17.24 56.42
CA ARG A 47 -15.31 18.52 56.53
C ARG A 47 -14.84 19.14 55.20
N LYS A 48 -14.43 20.42 55.27
CA LYS A 48 -13.80 21.31 54.24
C LYS A 48 -12.49 21.90 54.85
N ILE A 49 -11.60 22.68 54.24
CA ILE A 49 -11.51 23.59 53.05
C ILE A 49 -10.01 23.56 52.57
N ARG A 50 -9.36 24.38 51.70
CA ARG A 50 -9.61 25.69 51.01
C ARG A 50 -8.69 25.81 49.76
N ILE A 51 -8.79 26.91 49.00
CA ILE A 51 -7.83 27.45 48.00
C ILE A 51 -7.56 28.93 48.39
N PRO A 52 -6.32 29.49 48.33
CA PRO A 52 -5.96 30.60 47.37
C PRO A 52 -4.40 30.73 47.08
N PRO A 53 -3.81 31.82 46.49
CA PRO A 53 -3.78 32.02 45.02
C PRO A 53 -2.50 32.69 44.38
N SER A 54 -2.44 32.70 43.04
CA SER A 54 -1.92 33.72 42.06
C SER A 54 -0.84 34.82 42.37
N SER A 55 0.16 34.95 41.46
CA SER A 55 0.71 36.21 40.84
C SER A 55 1.91 35.87 39.90
N SER A 56 1.94 36.15 38.58
CA SER A 56 2.36 37.41 37.87
C SER A 56 3.74 37.99 38.27
N SER A 57 4.66 38.44 37.39
CA SER A 57 4.68 38.54 35.90
C SER A 57 6.09 38.84 35.32
N SER A 58 6.21 38.82 33.99
CA SER A 58 6.98 39.74 33.11
C SER A 58 8.52 39.94 33.20
N SER A 59 9.18 39.59 32.08
CA SER A 59 10.11 40.42 31.26
C SER A 59 11.56 40.79 31.69
N SER A 60 12.49 40.34 30.83
CA SER A 60 13.47 41.13 30.04
C SER A 60 14.86 41.58 30.59
N THR A 61 15.88 41.15 29.83
CA THR A 61 17.14 41.83 29.45
C THR A 61 18.25 42.17 30.47
N ALA A 62 19.39 41.50 30.22
CA ALA A 62 20.70 42.09 29.89
C ALA A 62 21.72 42.52 30.98
N MET A 63 22.94 42.03 30.74
CA MET A 63 24.25 42.68 30.94
C MET A 63 24.76 43.06 32.35
N ALA A 64 25.69 42.20 32.81
CA ALA A 64 27.14 42.49 32.80
C ALA A 64 27.82 43.18 34.02
N GLN A 65 29.01 42.62 34.34
CA GLN A 65 30.17 43.21 35.03
C GLN A 65 30.01 43.54 36.53
N ASP A 66 30.83 42.94 37.41
CA ASP A 66 32.21 43.34 37.83
C ASP A 66 32.17 44.47 38.88
N LEU A 67 32.98 44.49 39.95
CA LEU A 67 34.08 43.61 40.40
C LEU A 67 34.31 43.81 41.93
N ASP A 68 35.29 43.08 42.48
CA ASP A 68 36.07 43.39 43.69
C ASP A 68 35.40 43.47 45.09
N MET A 69 36.15 43.49 46.21
CA MET A 69 37.33 42.68 46.62
C MET A 69 37.66 42.97 48.10
N ASP A 70 37.73 41.95 48.96
CA ASP A 70 38.51 41.90 50.22
C ASP A 70 38.35 40.50 50.86
N SER A 71 39.21 39.98 51.74
CA SER A 71 40.56 40.34 52.23
C SER A 71 41.23 39.05 52.76
N GLY A 72 42.52 39.07 53.13
CA GLY A 72 43.14 38.00 53.94
C GLY A 72 44.57 37.61 53.56
N GLU A 73 45.52 37.86 54.47
CA GLU A 73 46.96 37.79 54.19
C GLU A 73 47.65 36.42 54.45
N GLN A 74 48.81 36.26 53.78
CA GLN A 74 49.99 35.48 54.18
C GLN A 74 49.86 34.01 54.64
N ASN A 75 50.31 33.07 53.78
CA ASN A 75 51.58 32.38 54.02
C ASN A 75 52.10 31.48 52.86
N GLY A 76 53.40 31.17 52.90
CA GLY A 76 53.95 29.88 52.40
C GLY A 76 54.10 29.67 50.88
N ASN A 77 55.08 30.34 50.26
CA ASN A 77 55.49 30.09 48.86
C ASN A 77 56.01 28.65 48.62
N ARG A 78 55.14 27.69 48.23
CA ARG A 78 55.57 26.38 47.68
C ARG A 78 54.58 25.59 46.79
N LYS A 79 53.38 26.09 46.47
CA LYS A 79 52.35 25.35 45.70
C LYS A 79 52.13 25.80 44.23
N ALA A 80 52.75 26.88 43.78
CA ALA A 80 52.46 27.52 42.49
C ALA A 80 52.98 26.79 41.22
N LYS A 81 53.67 25.64 41.33
CA LYS A 81 54.27 24.93 40.19
C LYS A 81 53.59 23.61 39.77
N CYS A 82 52.59 23.14 40.50
CA CYS A 82 51.87 21.90 40.15
C CYS A 82 50.60 22.15 39.31
N PHE A 83 49.91 23.28 39.52
CA PHE A 83 48.63 23.55 38.86
C PHE A 83 48.75 23.89 37.36
N THR A 84 49.81 24.57 36.94
CA THR A 84 50.07 24.84 35.52
C THR A 84 50.33 23.57 34.72
N ILE A 85 51.01 22.57 35.30
CA ILE A 85 51.27 21.28 34.63
C ILE A 85 49.96 20.46 34.52
N ALA A 86 49.16 20.39 35.59
CA ALA A 86 47.88 19.69 35.57
C ALA A 86 46.89 20.31 34.55
N GLY A 87 46.81 21.64 34.48
CA GLY A 87 46.01 22.34 33.48
C GLY A 87 46.49 22.08 32.05
N LEU A 88 47.81 22.10 31.80
CA LEU A 88 48.37 21.80 30.48
C LEU A 88 48.07 20.36 30.04
N ILE A 89 48.18 19.38 30.95
CA ILE A 89 47.85 17.98 30.69
C ILE A 89 46.35 17.83 30.36
N LEU A 90 45.46 18.53 31.08
CA LEU A 90 44.02 18.47 30.79
C LEU A 90 43.68 19.07 29.41
N VAL A 91 44.29 20.20 29.05
CA VAL A 91 44.11 20.83 27.73
C VAL A 91 44.67 19.95 26.61
N VAL A 92 45.85 19.32 26.80
CA VAL A 92 46.43 18.39 25.83
C VAL A 92 45.59 17.11 25.70
N ALA A 93 45.03 16.59 26.80
CA ALA A 93 44.12 15.45 26.77
C ALA A 93 42.81 15.76 26.02
N LEU A 94 42.19 16.92 26.29
CA LEU A 94 40.98 17.37 25.60
C LEU A 94 41.25 17.66 24.12
N ALA A 95 42.37 18.29 23.77
CA ALA A 95 42.80 18.48 22.39
C ALA A 95 43.06 17.13 21.69
N GLY A 96 43.63 16.15 22.40
CA GLY A 96 43.82 14.78 21.93
C GLY A 96 42.50 14.05 21.68
N ILE A 97 41.49 14.22 22.55
CA ILE A 97 40.15 13.67 22.39
C ILE A 97 39.43 14.30 21.20
N VAL A 98 39.46 15.64 21.05
CA VAL A 98 38.86 16.33 19.90
C VAL A 98 39.56 15.97 18.60
N THR A 99 40.90 15.90 18.59
CA THR A 99 41.68 15.48 17.41
C THR A 99 41.39 14.01 17.07
N GLY A 100 41.28 13.15 18.07
CA GLY A 100 40.90 11.74 17.92
C GLY A 100 39.48 11.57 17.38
N ALA A 101 38.52 12.36 17.85
CA ALA A 101 37.15 12.38 17.34
C ALA A 101 37.09 12.87 15.89
N VAL A 102 37.83 13.94 15.54
CA VAL A 102 37.95 14.43 14.16
C VAL A 102 38.65 13.39 13.26
N PHE A 103 39.62 12.63 13.79
CA PHE A 103 40.23 11.50 13.07
C PHE A 103 39.27 10.31 12.91
N LEU A 104 38.44 9.99 13.92
CA LEU A 104 37.41 8.95 13.81
C LEU A 104 36.36 9.34 12.77
N VAL A 105 35.83 10.57 12.83
CA VAL A 105 34.86 11.08 11.86
C VAL A 105 35.46 11.09 10.45
N LYS A 106 36.71 11.53 10.27
CA LYS A 106 37.41 11.45 8.97
C LYS A 106 37.73 10.01 8.54
N ALA A 107 37.95 9.07 9.46
CA ALA A 107 38.16 7.66 9.14
C ALA A 107 36.85 6.96 8.75
N MET A 108 35.72 7.33 9.37
CA MET A 108 34.38 6.88 9.00
C MET A 108 33.98 7.46 7.64
N ASP A 109 34.10 8.78 7.46
CA ASP A 109 33.90 9.46 6.18
C ASP A 109 34.76 8.87 5.05
N LYS A 110 36.02 8.50 5.33
CA LYS A 110 36.89 7.82 4.37
C LYS A 110 36.50 6.35 4.11
N LYS A 111 35.89 5.67 5.07
CA LYS A 111 35.40 4.27 4.96
C LYS A 111 34.05 4.18 4.25
N ASP A 112 33.22 5.22 4.34
CA ASP A 112 31.99 5.35 3.56
C ASP A 112 32.30 5.87 2.15
N LYS A 113 33.26 6.78 1.98
CA LYS A 113 33.80 7.12 0.64
C LYS A 113 34.41 5.91 -0.05
N SER A 114 35.22 5.09 0.63
CA SER A 114 35.73 3.84 0.04
C SER A 114 34.69 2.73 -0.14
N LYS A 115 33.42 2.96 0.22
CA LYS A 115 32.27 2.12 -0.15
C LYS A 115 31.47 2.70 -1.32
N ASN A 116 31.42 4.03 -1.44
CA ASN A 116 30.73 4.71 -2.55
C ASN A 116 31.58 4.84 -3.82
N GLU A 117 32.92 4.85 -3.73
CA GLU A 117 33.80 4.97 -4.91
C GLU A 117 33.75 3.73 -5.83
N ASP A 118 33.50 2.52 -5.30
CA ASP A 118 33.27 1.32 -6.12
C ASP A 118 31.93 1.33 -6.89
N HIS A 119 31.00 2.24 -6.53
CA HIS A 119 29.70 2.37 -7.19
C HIS A 119 29.62 3.52 -8.21
N ASN A 120 30.68 4.31 -8.40
CA ASN A 120 30.68 5.48 -9.30
C ASN A 120 31.73 5.43 -10.43
N VAL A 121 32.20 4.23 -10.81
CA VAL A 121 32.94 4.05 -12.06
C VAL A 121 31.95 3.92 -13.23
N VAL A 122 31.78 5.01 -13.99
CA VAL A 122 31.18 4.98 -15.33
C VAL A 122 32.10 4.17 -16.24
N ARG A 123 31.88 2.85 -16.30
CA ARG A 123 32.55 1.98 -17.26
C ARG A 123 32.07 2.37 -18.66
N PRO A 124 32.95 2.50 -19.67
CA PRO A 124 32.51 2.72 -21.05
C PRO A 124 31.57 1.59 -21.45
N ALA A 125 30.49 1.93 -22.17
CA ALA A 125 29.43 1.00 -22.49
C ALA A 125 30.01 -0.26 -23.16
N PRO A 126 29.67 -1.48 -22.69
CA PRO A 126 30.10 -2.69 -23.36
C PRO A 126 29.53 -2.69 -24.78
N SER A 127 30.36 -3.09 -25.75
CA SER A 127 29.96 -3.22 -27.15
C SER A 127 28.62 -3.96 -27.26
N PRO A 128 27.69 -3.50 -28.12
CA PRO A 128 26.37 -4.11 -28.22
C PRO A 128 26.51 -5.62 -28.47
N PRO A 129 25.88 -6.48 -27.66
CA PRO A 129 25.82 -7.90 -27.94
C PRO A 129 25.31 -8.12 -29.36
N SER A 130 25.89 -9.09 -30.07
CA SER A 130 25.33 -9.55 -31.34
C SER A 130 23.87 -9.94 -31.15
N SER A 131 23.05 -9.75 -32.19
CA SER A 131 21.59 -9.86 -32.15
C SER A 131 21.11 -11.28 -31.83
N GLY A 132 21.15 -11.65 -30.56
CA GLY A 132 20.59 -12.90 -30.04
C GLY A 132 19.09 -12.89 -30.25
N SER A 133 18.58 -13.91 -30.94
CA SER A 133 17.14 -14.03 -31.18
C SER A 133 16.41 -14.14 -29.84
N ARG A 134 15.42 -13.27 -29.65
CA ARG A 134 14.43 -13.31 -28.55
C ARG A 134 14.05 -14.76 -28.25
N ALA A 135 14.30 -15.22 -27.02
CA ALA A 135 13.55 -16.36 -26.49
C ALA A 135 12.07 -15.98 -26.57
N PRO A 136 11.22 -16.72 -27.30
CA PRO A 136 9.81 -16.35 -27.43
C PRO A 136 9.19 -16.16 -26.04
N PHE A 137 8.32 -15.17 -25.90
CA PHE A 137 7.47 -15.07 -24.71
C PHE A 137 6.71 -16.39 -24.63
N VAL A 138 7.01 -17.22 -23.62
CA VAL A 138 6.35 -18.51 -23.48
C VAL A 138 4.92 -18.19 -23.07
N SER A 139 4.01 -18.27 -24.05
CA SER A 139 2.57 -18.13 -23.83
C SER A 139 2.04 -19.40 -23.16
N GLY A 140 2.52 -19.63 -21.93
CA GLY A 140 1.93 -20.54 -20.97
C GLY A 140 0.56 -19.99 -20.60
N LYS A 141 -0.43 -20.27 -21.47
CA LYS A 141 -1.82 -19.91 -21.28
C LYS A 141 -2.33 -20.59 -20.01
N VAL A 142 -2.23 -19.88 -18.89
CA VAL A 142 -2.99 -20.16 -17.67
C VAL A 142 -4.45 -20.33 -18.09
N PRO A 143 -5.06 -21.50 -17.91
CA PRO A 143 -6.47 -21.70 -18.26
C PRO A 143 -7.34 -20.66 -17.55
N LEU A 144 -8.34 -20.10 -18.23
CA LEU A 144 -9.15 -18.99 -17.72
C LEU A 144 -9.71 -19.20 -16.30
N ALA A 145 -10.05 -20.45 -15.95
CA ALA A 145 -10.50 -20.85 -14.62
C ALA A 145 -9.43 -20.65 -13.51
N GLN A 146 -8.15 -20.82 -13.83
CA GLN A 146 -7.04 -20.59 -12.90
C GLN A 146 -6.86 -19.09 -12.59
N TYR A 147 -7.12 -18.18 -13.53
CA TYR A 147 -7.18 -16.75 -13.19
C TYR A 147 -8.37 -16.41 -12.27
N GLY A 148 -9.49 -17.14 -12.39
CA GLY A 148 -10.58 -17.07 -11.41
C GLY A 148 -10.17 -17.51 -10.00
N ASP A 149 -9.46 -18.65 -9.90
CA ASP A 149 -8.91 -19.16 -8.63
C ASP A 149 -7.87 -18.18 -8.01
N ALA A 150 -6.97 -17.63 -8.83
CA ALA A 150 -6.00 -16.62 -8.39
C ALA A 150 -6.67 -15.32 -7.91
N LEU A 151 -7.75 -14.88 -8.54
CA LEU A 151 -8.59 -13.76 -8.10
C LEU A 151 -9.18 -14.01 -6.70
N SER A 152 -9.91 -15.13 -6.52
CA SER A 152 -10.50 -15.51 -5.23
C SER A 152 -9.45 -15.59 -4.12
N LYS A 153 -8.28 -16.16 -4.42
CA LYS A 153 -7.18 -16.28 -3.48
C LYS A 153 -6.57 -14.93 -3.12
N GLY A 154 -6.30 -14.06 -4.11
CA GLY A 154 -5.80 -12.71 -3.85
C GLY A 154 -6.70 -11.90 -2.91
N LEU A 155 -8.02 -12.04 -3.04
CA LEU A 155 -8.98 -11.43 -2.11
C LEU A 155 -8.93 -12.06 -0.70
N LEU A 156 -8.77 -13.38 -0.57
CA LEU A 156 -8.56 -14.03 0.73
C LEU A 156 -7.29 -13.55 1.45
N TYR A 157 -6.22 -13.24 0.71
CA TYR A 157 -5.03 -12.62 1.32
C TYR A 157 -5.32 -11.21 1.86
N LEU A 158 -6.09 -10.38 1.13
CA LEU A 158 -6.54 -9.09 1.69
C LEU A 158 -7.34 -9.31 2.97
N GLU A 159 -8.22 -10.31 3.05
CA GLU A 159 -8.91 -10.65 4.30
C GLU A 159 -7.94 -11.05 5.42
N ALA A 160 -6.86 -11.77 5.09
CA ALA A 160 -5.83 -12.18 6.05
C ALA A 160 -5.01 -11.00 6.61
N GLN A 161 -4.87 -9.90 5.85
CA GLN A 161 -4.24 -8.64 6.29
C GLN A 161 -5.14 -7.75 7.16
N ARG A 162 -6.44 -8.04 7.33
CA ARG A 162 -7.38 -7.14 8.07
C ARG A 162 -6.95 -6.91 9.52
N SER A 163 -6.83 -5.64 9.92
CA SER A 163 -6.60 -5.19 11.29
C SER A 163 -7.92 -4.74 11.94
N GLY A 164 -8.02 -4.75 13.26
CA GLY A 164 -9.24 -4.35 14.00
C GLY A 164 -10.16 -5.52 14.36
N ARG A 165 -11.43 -5.20 14.66
CA ARG A 165 -12.50 -6.18 14.87
C ARG A 165 -12.91 -6.80 13.53
N LEU A 166 -12.79 -8.12 13.39
CA LEU A 166 -13.14 -8.84 12.17
C LEU A 166 -14.67 -9.01 12.03
N PRO A 167 -15.21 -9.12 10.80
CA PRO A 167 -16.64 -9.33 10.61
C PRO A 167 -17.03 -10.77 10.95
N PRO A 168 -18.28 -11.04 11.36
CA PRO A 168 -18.78 -12.42 11.56
C PRO A 168 -18.70 -13.32 10.31
N THR A 169 -18.54 -12.72 9.13
CA THR A 169 -18.36 -13.40 7.83
C THR A 169 -16.89 -13.63 7.44
N ASN A 170 -15.93 -13.38 8.35
CA ASN A 170 -14.51 -13.60 8.10
C ASN A 170 -14.21 -15.03 7.60
N ARG A 171 -13.65 -15.16 6.39
CA ARG A 171 -13.28 -16.46 5.79
C ARG A 171 -11.95 -17.02 6.34
N ILE A 172 -11.13 -16.19 6.98
CA ILE A 172 -9.79 -16.54 7.45
C ILE A 172 -9.86 -17.04 8.89
N SER A 173 -10.19 -18.32 9.07
CA SER A 173 -10.44 -18.97 10.37
C SER A 173 -9.27 -18.91 11.38
N TRP A 174 -8.04 -18.69 10.90
CA TRP A 174 -6.85 -18.56 11.74
C TRP A 174 -6.51 -17.10 12.11
N ARG A 175 -7.28 -16.12 11.65
CA ARG A 175 -7.22 -14.70 12.07
C ARG A 175 -8.32 -14.39 13.08
N GLN A 176 -8.02 -13.55 14.05
CA GLN A 176 -8.94 -13.07 15.08
C GLN A 176 -8.84 -11.54 15.22
N ASP A 177 -9.71 -10.95 16.06
CA ASP A 177 -9.73 -9.53 16.40
C ASP A 177 -8.35 -9.05 16.89
N SER A 178 -7.83 -7.98 16.30
CA SER A 178 -6.50 -7.44 16.59
C SER A 178 -6.51 -5.92 16.72
N SER A 179 -5.45 -5.32 17.29
CA SER A 179 -5.25 -3.86 17.27
C SER A 179 -6.47 -3.01 17.73
N LEU A 180 -7.23 -3.52 18.70
CA LEU A 180 -8.51 -2.91 19.14
C LEU A 180 -8.35 -1.62 19.96
N LEU A 181 -7.12 -1.15 20.18
CA LEU A 181 -6.79 0.09 20.91
C LEU A 181 -6.08 1.13 20.03
N ASP A 182 -5.95 0.88 18.72
CA ASP A 182 -5.36 1.82 17.77
C ASP A 182 -6.11 3.17 17.80
N GLY A 183 -5.39 4.26 18.06
CA GLY A 183 -5.95 5.60 18.24
C GLY A 183 -6.23 6.03 19.69
N GLN A 184 -6.16 5.11 20.68
CA GLN A 184 -6.46 5.44 22.09
C GLN A 184 -5.51 6.50 22.66
N ASP A 185 -4.24 6.49 22.23
CA ASP A 185 -3.19 7.44 22.60
C ASP A 185 -3.49 8.89 22.15
N VAL A 186 -4.27 9.04 21.08
CA VAL A 186 -4.67 10.33 20.49
C VAL A 186 -6.17 10.63 20.66
N GLY A 187 -6.89 9.82 21.43
CA GLY A 187 -8.32 10.00 21.73
C GLY A 187 -9.26 9.71 20.56
N ARG A 188 -8.89 8.80 19.65
CA ARG A 188 -9.69 8.39 18.48
C ARG A 188 -9.89 6.88 18.39
N ASP A 189 -10.88 6.49 17.59
CA ASP A 189 -10.93 5.16 16.99
C ASP A 189 -10.14 5.21 15.67
N LEU A 190 -8.98 4.55 15.63
CA LEU A 190 -8.22 4.25 14.41
C LEU A 190 -8.18 2.73 14.15
N THR A 191 -9.11 1.96 14.73
CA THR A 191 -9.22 0.51 14.50
C THR A 191 -9.75 0.22 13.10
N GLY A 192 -9.40 -0.94 12.54
CA GLY A 192 -9.65 -1.27 11.13
C GLY A 192 -8.39 -1.10 10.27
N GLY A 193 -8.59 -1.14 8.96
CA GLY A 193 -7.53 -1.03 7.95
C GLY A 193 -6.77 -2.33 7.75
N TYR A 194 -5.63 -2.25 7.09
CA TYR A 194 -4.80 -3.40 6.73
C TYR A 194 -3.43 -3.34 7.37
N TYR A 195 -2.90 -4.49 7.77
CA TYR A 195 -1.46 -4.66 7.97
C TYR A 195 -0.74 -4.67 6.63
N ASP A 196 0.42 -4.04 6.57
CA ASP A 196 1.10 -3.69 5.33
C ASP A 196 1.71 -4.90 4.60
N ALA A 197 2.47 -5.72 5.31
CA ALA A 197 3.18 -6.86 4.73
C ALA A 197 3.23 -8.05 5.69
N GLY A 198 4.42 -8.55 6.01
CA GLY A 198 4.64 -9.62 6.98
C GLY A 198 4.50 -9.19 8.45
N ASP A 199 4.27 -7.89 8.69
CA ASP A 199 4.30 -7.21 9.99
C ASP A 199 2.91 -6.91 10.57
N ASN A 200 2.87 -6.21 11.71
CA ASN A 200 1.64 -5.73 12.33
C ASN A 200 1.47 -4.21 12.18
N ILE A 201 2.09 -3.55 11.20
CA ILE A 201 2.06 -2.09 11.06
C ILE A 201 1.03 -1.67 10.01
N LYS A 202 0.41 -0.51 10.24
CA LYS A 202 -0.45 0.17 9.27
C LYS A 202 0.32 1.36 8.72
N PHE A 203 0.81 1.25 7.48
CA PHE A 203 1.41 2.37 6.75
C PHE A 203 0.41 2.90 5.72
N ASN A 204 -0.03 4.16 5.84
CA ASN A 204 -1.16 4.65 5.04
C ASN A 204 -0.77 4.97 3.59
N LEU A 205 0.50 5.23 3.28
CA LEU A 205 0.97 5.46 1.91
C LEU A 205 0.81 4.23 0.99
N PRO A 206 1.44 3.05 1.26
CA PRO A 206 1.24 1.84 0.47
C PRO A 206 -0.19 1.30 0.53
N MET A 207 -0.89 1.47 1.67
CA MET A 207 -2.31 1.10 1.78
C MET A 207 -3.18 1.93 0.83
N SER A 208 -2.97 3.24 0.76
CA SER A 208 -3.73 4.14 -0.12
C SER A 208 -3.42 3.89 -1.59
N PHE A 209 -2.15 3.68 -1.93
CA PHE A 209 -1.76 3.19 -3.27
C PHE A 209 -2.57 1.92 -3.62
N THR A 210 -2.53 0.89 -2.77
CA THR A 210 -3.24 -0.37 -3.02
C THR A 210 -4.74 -0.17 -3.20
N MET A 211 -5.38 0.61 -2.33
CA MET A 211 -6.83 0.84 -2.41
C MET A 211 -7.22 1.66 -3.65
N SER A 212 -6.43 2.65 -4.05
CA SER A 212 -6.66 3.39 -5.30
C SER A 212 -6.54 2.50 -6.54
N MET A 213 -5.55 1.59 -6.57
CA MET A 213 -5.33 0.66 -7.68
C MET A 213 -6.40 -0.45 -7.75
N LEU A 214 -6.77 -1.03 -6.61
CA LEU A 214 -7.87 -2.01 -6.53
C LEU A 214 -9.21 -1.38 -6.94
N ALA A 215 -9.50 -0.16 -6.46
CA ALA A 215 -10.68 0.58 -6.86
C ALA A 215 -10.69 0.92 -8.35
N TRP A 216 -9.54 1.30 -8.94
CA TRP A 216 -9.43 1.51 -10.39
C TRP A 216 -9.75 0.23 -11.17
N GLY A 217 -9.17 -0.90 -10.78
CA GLY A 217 -9.48 -2.18 -11.40
C GLY A 217 -10.96 -2.60 -11.27
N VAL A 218 -11.62 -2.29 -10.15
CA VAL A 218 -13.07 -2.51 -9.98
C VAL A 218 -13.91 -1.54 -10.83
N LEU A 219 -13.46 -0.30 -11.07
CA LEU A 219 -14.12 0.66 -11.96
C LEU A 219 -14.04 0.30 -13.44
N GLU A 220 -12.92 -0.30 -13.88
CA GLU A 220 -12.72 -0.65 -15.29
C GLU A 220 -13.23 -2.05 -15.63
N PHE A 221 -13.16 -2.99 -14.67
CA PHE A 221 -13.42 -4.41 -14.91
C PHE A 221 -14.61 -5.00 -14.12
N GLY A 222 -15.19 -4.26 -13.17
CA GLY A 222 -16.38 -4.66 -12.43
C GLY A 222 -17.70 -4.25 -13.10
N ASN A 223 -18.82 -4.72 -12.55
CA ASN A 223 -20.16 -4.24 -12.95
C ASN A 223 -21.16 -4.49 -11.81
N PRO A 224 -21.94 -3.49 -11.35
CA PRO A 224 -22.90 -3.67 -10.23
C PRO A 224 -24.02 -4.68 -10.47
N THR A 225 -24.32 -5.05 -11.73
CA THR A 225 -25.41 -5.98 -12.08
C THR A 225 -24.92 -7.40 -12.42
N THR A 226 -23.71 -7.54 -12.97
CA THR A 226 -23.18 -8.83 -13.46
C THR A 226 -21.87 -9.28 -12.79
N GLY A 227 -21.31 -8.46 -11.90
CA GLY A 227 -19.95 -8.63 -11.36
C GLY A 227 -18.83 -8.32 -12.38
N GLY A 228 -19.14 -8.15 -13.67
CA GLY A 228 -18.15 -7.92 -14.72
C GLY A 228 -17.16 -9.07 -14.83
N TYR A 229 -15.88 -8.77 -14.98
CA TYR A 229 -14.80 -9.76 -15.00
C TYR A 229 -14.54 -10.41 -13.63
N PHE A 230 -14.93 -9.74 -12.53
CA PHE A 230 -14.85 -10.32 -11.18
C PHE A 230 -15.92 -11.41 -10.97
N GLY A 231 -17.08 -11.31 -11.61
CA GLY A 231 -18.20 -12.21 -11.40
C GLY A 231 -18.58 -12.31 -9.91
N ASP A 232 -18.66 -13.53 -9.39
CA ASP A 232 -19.07 -13.83 -8.01
C ASP A 232 -18.14 -13.20 -6.93
N GLU A 233 -16.90 -12.85 -7.27
CA GLU A 233 -15.95 -12.19 -6.37
C GLU A 233 -16.11 -10.65 -6.32
N TYR A 234 -17.03 -10.07 -7.09
CA TYR A 234 -17.25 -8.63 -7.13
C TYR A 234 -17.62 -8.05 -5.76
N GLU A 235 -18.51 -8.71 -5.01
CA GLU A 235 -18.87 -8.28 -3.65
C GLU A 235 -17.67 -8.33 -2.68
N ASN A 236 -16.81 -9.34 -2.82
CA ASN A 236 -15.59 -9.45 -2.00
C ASN A 236 -14.55 -8.38 -2.36
N ALA A 237 -14.45 -7.98 -3.62
CA ALA A 237 -13.63 -6.85 -4.05
C ALA A 237 -14.16 -5.51 -3.50
N LEU A 238 -15.49 -5.31 -3.51
CA LEU A 238 -16.13 -4.16 -2.85
C LEU A 238 -15.83 -4.15 -1.34
N LEU A 239 -15.99 -5.29 -0.65
CA LEU A 239 -15.69 -5.41 0.78
C LEU A 239 -14.21 -5.21 1.11
N ALA A 240 -13.30 -5.51 0.18
CA ALA A 240 -11.88 -5.20 0.34
C ALA A 240 -11.60 -3.69 0.23
N ILE A 241 -12.14 -3.02 -0.81
CA ILE A 241 -12.02 -1.56 -0.96
C ILE A 241 -12.62 -0.83 0.24
N LYS A 242 -13.83 -1.23 0.67
CA LYS A 242 -14.53 -0.61 1.81
C LYS A 242 -13.71 -0.70 3.10
N TRP A 243 -13.05 -1.84 3.34
CA TRP A 243 -12.27 -2.04 4.56
C TRP A 243 -11.07 -1.08 4.69
N GLY A 244 -10.40 -0.79 3.57
CA GLY A 244 -9.36 0.23 3.52
C GLY A 244 -9.94 1.64 3.61
N ALA A 245 -10.98 1.93 2.82
CA ALA A 245 -11.62 3.24 2.75
C ALA A 245 -12.24 3.68 4.10
N ASP A 246 -12.88 2.78 4.85
CA ASP A 246 -13.43 3.05 6.18
C ASP A 246 -12.34 3.51 7.17
N TYR A 247 -11.18 2.87 7.15
CA TYR A 247 -10.05 3.24 8.00
C TYR A 247 -9.36 4.52 7.55
N LEU A 248 -9.15 4.70 6.24
CA LEU A 248 -8.58 5.94 5.71
C LEU A 248 -9.49 7.15 5.97
N LEU A 249 -10.82 6.95 6.00
CA LEU A 249 -11.79 7.97 6.40
C LEU A 249 -11.71 8.29 7.90
N LYS A 250 -11.56 7.30 8.79
CA LYS A 250 -11.29 7.53 10.24
C LYS A 250 -9.99 8.32 10.47
N CYS A 251 -8.99 8.15 9.60
CA CYS A 251 -7.71 8.83 9.69
C CYS A 251 -7.78 10.33 9.36
N TRP A 252 -8.86 10.86 8.79
CA TRP A 252 -8.97 12.29 8.45
C TRP A 252 -9.78 13.09 9.47
N ASP A 253 -9.17 14.13 10.06
CA ASP A 253 -9.84 15.15 10.84
C ASP A 253 -9.87 16.49 10.08
N ALA A 254 -10.91 16.67 9.25
CA ALA A 254 -11.15 17.92 8.54
C ALA A 254 -11.26 19.14 9.47
N ASN A 255 -11.80 18.98 10.68
CA ASN A 255 -11.99 20.10 11.62
C ASN A 255 -10.68 20.58 12.27
N ARG A 256 -9.65 19.72 12.29
CA ARG A 256 -8.32 20.04 12.82
C ARG A 256 -7.23 20.13 11.75
N GLN A 257 -7.55 19.79 10.50
CA GLN A 257 -6.59 19.53 9.42
C GLN A 257 -5.46 18.58 9.87
N VAL A 258 -5.85 17.44 10.44
CA VAL A 258 -4.94 16.37 10.91
C VAL A 258 -5.26 15.10 10.14
N LEU A 259 -4.25 14.54 9.45
CA LEU A 259 -4.30 13.21 8.85
C LEU A 259 -3.43 12.26 9.66
N TYR A 260 -4.00 11.17 10.14
CA TYR A 260 -3.22 10.04 10.67
C TYR A 260 -2.62 9.24 9.52
N VAL A 261 -1.32 8.95 9.60
CA VAL A 261 -0.50 8.41 8.50
C VAL A 261 0.02 6.99 8.77
N GLY A 262 -0.13 6.51 9.99
CA GLY A 262 0.12 5.11 10.34
C GLY A 262 -0.05 4.83 11.83
N VAL A 263 -0.15 3.55 12.19
CA VAL A 263 -0.29 3.10 13.58
C VAL A 263 0.59 1.87 13.87
N GLY A 264 1.47 2.00 14.87
CA GLY A 264 2.42 0.95 15.29
C GLY A 264 3.87 1.44 15.33
N ASP A 265 4.62 1.12 16.38
CA ASP A 265 6.07 1.33 16.41
C ASP A 265 6.75 0.25 15.54
N ALA A 266 7.00 0.59 14.29
CA ALA A 266 7.60 -0.32 13.31
C ALA A 266 8.97 -0.85 13.74
N THR A 267 9.78 -0.03 14.42
CA THR A 267 11.09 -0.45 14.91
C THR A 267 10.98 -1.55 15.97
N ARG A 268 9.98 -1.49 16.86
CA ARG A 268 9.71 -2.56 17.84
C ARG A 268 9.00 -3.76 17.22
N ASP A 269 8.01 -3.56 16.35
CA ASP A 269 7.30 -4.69 15.72
C ASP A 269 8.23 -5.52 14.80
N HIS A 270 9.24 -4.88 14.21
CA HIS A 270 10.27 -5.55 13.40
C HIS A 270 11.39 -6.17 14.25
N GLN A 271 11.54 -5.77 15.51
CA GLN A 271 12.41 -6.48 16.48
C GLN A 271 11.76 -7.75 17.05
N CYS A 272 10.43 -7.86 17.04
CA CYS A 272 9.69 -9.00 17.57
C CYS A 272 9.03 -9.83 16.47
N TRP A 273 8.35 -10.91 16.85
CA TRP A 273 7.64 -11.77 15.91
C TRP A 273 6.34 -12.29 16.51
N PHE A 274 5.38 -11.41 16.76
CA PHE A 274 4.09 -11.74 17.40
C PHE A 274 2.94 -11.79 16.40
N ARG A 275 1.93 -12.60 16.74
CA ARG A 275 0.63 -12.59 16.06
C ARG A 275 -0.13 -11.27 16.28
N PRO A 276 -0.98 -10.91 15.29
CA PRO A 276 -2.16 -10.07 15.39
C PRO A 276 -2.65 -9.73 16.79
N GLU A 277 -3.04 -10.81 17.45
CA GLU A 277 -3.96 -10.83 18.58
C GLU A 277 -3.24 -11.11 19.92
N ASN A 278 -1.91 -11.19 19.87
CA ASN A 278 -1.04 -11.43 21.04
C ASN A 278 0.04 -10.36 21.21
N SER A 279 0.20 -9.45 20.25
CA SER A 279 1.21 -8.39 20.33
C SER A 279 0.91 -7.40 21.47
N SER A 280 1.84 -7.32 22.42
CA SER A 280 1.86 -6.36 23.53
C SER A 280 2.66 -5.10 23.23
N ILE A 281 3.14 -4.94 21.99
CA ILE A 281 4.01 -3.86 21.55
C ILE A 281 3.20 -2.54 21.52
N PRO A 282 3.76 -1.41 22.00
CA PRO A 282 3.11 -0.11 21.89
C PRO A 282 2.73 0.24 20.45
N ARG A 283 1.51 0.78 20.26
CA ARG A 283 0.96 1.14 18.95
C ARG A 283 0.65 2.63 18.85
N PRO A 284 1.67 3.51 18.83
CA PRO A 284 1.48 4.95 18.68
C PRO A 284 0.82 5.29 17.34
N SER A 285 0.02 6.37 17.35
CA SER A 285 -0.74 6.88 16.21
C SER A 285 -0.05 8.11 15.62
N TYR A 286 0.63 7.94 14.50
CA TYR A 286 1.38 9.01 13.83
C TYR A 286 0.48 9.85 12.93
N PHE A 287 0.75 11.15 12.82
CA PHE A 287 -0.06 12.08 12.03
C PHE A 287 0.75 13.25 11.44
N VAL A 288 0.17 13.87 10.41
CA VAL A 288 0.62 15.12 9.79
C VAL A 288 -0.45 16.20 9.90
N ASN A 289 -0.04 17.46 9.83
CA ASN A 289 -0.92 18.65 9.90
C ASN A 289 -0.29 19.86 9.18
N ALA A 290 -0.99 20.99 9.17
CA ALA A 290 -0.55 22.23 8.50
C ALA A 290 0.85 22.77 8.88
N THR A 291 1.41 22.37 10.03
CA THR A 291 2.74 22.76 10.53
C THR A 291 3.79 21.65 10.46
N ALA A 292 3.36 20.41 10.26
CA ALA A 292 4.17 19.21 10.11
C ALA A 292 3.56 18.38 8.96
N PRO A 293 3.80 18.77 7.70
CA PRO A 293 3.04 18.30 6.53
C PRO A 293 3.35 16.87 6.10
N GLY A 294 2.54 16.37 5.17
CA GLY A 294 2.68 15.08 4.51
C GLY A 294 1.85 15.07 3.24
N ASP A 295 2.27 15.87 2.25
CA ASP A 295 1.52 16.06 1.02
C ASP A 295 1.45 14.79 0.16
N ASP A 296 2.53 14.02 0.11
CA ASP A 296 2.62 12.67 -0.43
C ASP A 296 1.49 11.74 0.07
N VAL A 297 1.44 11.48 1.38
CA VAL A 297 0.47 10.54 1.97
C VAL A 297 -0.95 11.11 2.02
N ALA A 298 -1.12 12.42 2.10
CA ALA A 298 -2.43 13.06 2.00
C ALA A 298 -3.01 12.96 0.60
N ALA A 299 -2.21 13.23 -0.44
CA ALA A 299 -2.62 13.05 -1.83
C ALA A 299 -2.84 11.57 -2.19
N ALA A 300 -2.02 10.65 -1.65
CA ALA A 300 -2.27 9.21 -1.76
C ALA A 300 -3.63 8.81 -1.14
N THR A 301 -3.90 9.27 0.08
CA THR A 301 -5.16 8.99 0.79
C THR A 301 -6.35 9.60 0.05
N SER A 302 -6.20 10.81 -0.50
CA SER A 302 -7.18 11.42 -1.39
C SER A 302 -7.49 10.53 -2.60
N ALA A 303 -6.47 10.05 -3.31
CA ALA A 303 -6.65 9.20 -4.48
C ALA A 303 -7.42 7.90 -4.12
N ALA A 304 -7.09 7.28 -2.98
CA ALA A 304 -7.79 6.09 -2.48
C ALA A 304 -9.28 6.36 -2.17
N LEU A 305 -9.58 7.41 -1.41
CA LEU A 305 -10.96 7.76 -1.04
C LEU A 305 -11.77 8.22 -2.26
N THR A 306 -11.15 8.96 -3.19
CA THR A 306 -11.78 9.43 -4.42
C THR A 306 -12.08 8.27 -5.38
N ALA A 307 -11.15 7.32 -5.57
CA ALA A 307 -11.39 6.12 -6.36
C ALA A 307 -12.48 5.23 -5.73
N ALA A 308 -12.46 5.07 -4.40
CA ALA A 308 -13.51 4.35 -3.68
C ALA A 308 -14.89 5.04 -3.79
N SER A 309 -14.95 6.38 -3.76
CA SER A 309 -16.21 7.12 -3.92
C SER A 309 -16.89 6.83 -5.26
N LEU A 310 -16.10 6.73 -6.33
CA LEU A 310 -16.57 6.35 -7.66
C LEU A 310 -17.12 4.91 -7.69
N VAL A 311 -16.46 3.96 -7.02
CA VAL A 311 -16.91 2.55 -6.92
C VAL A 311 -18.26 2.45 -6.19
N PHE A 312 -18.44 3.20 -5.10
CA PHE A 312 -19.68 3.14 -4.31
C PHE A 312 -20.78 4.09 -4.79
N ARG A 313 -20.54 4.95 -5.78
CA ARG A 313 -21.46 6.00 -6.23
C ARG A 313 -22.89 5.51 -6.55
N GLU A 314 -22.99 4.35 -7.17
CA GLU A 314 -24.27 3.73 -7.60
C GLU A 314 -24.77 2.66 -6.61
N ILE A 315 -24.01 2.38 -5.54
CA ILE A 315 -24.26 1.32 -4.55
C ILE A 315 -24.70 1.93 -3.21
N ASN A 316 -24.03 2.99 -2.76
CA ASN A 316 -24.34 3.77 -1.57
C ASN A 316 -23.88 5.23 -1.79
N ALA A 317 -24.78 6.05 -2.34
CA ALA A 317 -24.49 7.44 -2.69
C ALA A 317 -24.11 8.32 -1.49
N THR A 318 -24.61 8.03 -0.28
CA THR A 318 -24.26 8.78 0.94
C THR A 318 -22.80 8.53 1.32
N TYR A 319 -22.40 7.26 1.42
CA TYR A 319 -21.00 6.88 1.71
C TYR A 319 -20.05 7.35 0.60
N ALA A 320 -20.47 7.29 -0.67
CA ALA A 320 -19.71 7.85 -1.77
C ALA A 320 -19.50 9.38 -1.63
N ALA A 321 -20.51 10.14 -1.21
CA ALA A 321 -20.37 11.57 -0.98
C ALA A 321 -19.42 11.90 0.20
N GLU A 322 -19.48 11.11 1.28
CA GLU A 322 -18.55 11.22 2.42
C GLU A 322 -17.09 10.97 1.99
N LEU A 323 -16.85 9.89 1.25
CA LEU A 323 -15.54 9.54 0.68
C LEU A 323 -15.02 10.61 -0.29
N LEU A 324 -15.86 11.11 -1.19
CA LEU A 324 -15.47 12.13 -2.17
C LEU A 324 -15.12 13.45 -1.50
N LYS A 325 -15.89 13.87 -0.48
CA LYS A 325 -15.59 15.08 0.29
C LYS A 325 -14.24 14.95 1.00
N ALA A 326 -14.01 13.84 1.71
CA ALA A 326 -12.74 13.59 2.38
C ALA A 326 -11.55 13.53 1.40
N GLY A 327 -11.76 12.96 0.20
CA GLY A 327 -10.77 13.00 -0.88
C GLY A 327 -10.42 14.42 -1.31
N ASN A 328 -11.43 15.23 -1.66
CA ASN A 328 -11.25 16.63 -2.05
C ASN A 328 -10.49 17.43 -0.97
N ASP A 329 -10.96 17.36 0.29
CA ASP A 329 -10.33 18.02 1.45
C ASP A 329 -8.82 17.68 1.56
N LEU A 330 -8.46 16.42 1.30
CA LEU A 330 -7.10 15.91 1.42
C LEU A 330 -6.19 16.29 0.24
N CYS A 331 -6.70 16.34 -0.99
CA CYS A 331 -5.93 16.87 -2.13
C CYS A 331 -5.71 18.38 -1.98
N GLU A 332 -6.69 19.13 -1.46
CA GLU A 332 -6.54 20.56 -1.13
C GLU A 332 -5.49 20.75 -0.02
N PHE A 333 -5.55 19.97 1.07
CA PHE A 333 -4.54 19.96 2.13
C PHE A 333 -3.13 19.67 1.56
N ALA A 334 -2.99 18.65 0.71
CA ALA A 334 -1.72 18.28 0.08
C ALA A 334 -1.19 19.32 -0.93
N MET A 335 -2.06 20.07 -1.59
CA MET A 335 -1.66 21.19 -2.44
C MET A 335 -1.23 22.42 -1.62
N THR A 336 -1.83 22.62 -0.45
CA THR A 336 -1.58 23.79 0.42
C THR A 336 -0.37 23.61 1.36
N HIS A 337 -0.20 22.43 1.94
CA HIS A 337 0.78 22.18 3.01
C HIS A 337 1.90 21.25 2.52
N LYS A 338 2.94 21.84 1.93
CA LYS A 338 4.01 21.12 1.22
C LYS A 338 5.08 20.52 2.13
N GLY A 339 5.46 19.28 1.83
CA GLY A 339 6.52 18.53 2.50
C GLY A 339 6.15 17.06 2.75
N LEU A 340 7.14 16.17 2.54
CA LEU A 340 7.00 14.71 2.64
C LEU A 340 6.72 14.25 4.08
N TYR A 341 5.79 13.32 4.27
CA TYR A 341 5.38 12.87 5.61
C TYR A 341 6.54 12.25 6.41
N THR A 342 7.52 11.64 5.73
CA THR A 342 8.72 11.06 6.36
C THR A 342 9.67 12.08 7.00
N LEU A 343 9.47 13.38 6.74
CA LEU A 343 10.20 14.47 7.42
C LEU A 343 9.47 14.94 8.68
N SER A 344 8.14 14.83 8.70
CA SER A 344 7.28 15.14 9.84
C SER A 344 7.14 13.97 10.82
N VAL A 345 7.26 12.74 10.30
CA VAL A 345 7.21 11.47 11.03
C VAL A 345 8.48 10.67 10.67
N PRO A 346 9.65 10.99 11.25
CA PRO A 346 10.91 10.32 10.91
C PRO A 346 10.90 8.81 11.23
N GLU A 347 10.00 8.33 12.08
CA GLU A 347 9.82 6.92 12.41
C GLU A 347 9.43 6.04 11.20
N THR A 348 8.80 6.62 10.16
CA THR A 348 8.44 5.89 8.93
C THR A 348 9.50 5.96 7.83
N ALA A 349 10.52 6.82 7.98
CA ALA A 349 11.47 7.18 6.92
C ALA A 349 12.41 6.05 6.47
N ASN A 350 12.52 4.97 7.25
CA ASN A 350 13.29 3.78 6.91
C ASN A 350 12.48 2.70 6.16
N PHE A 351 11.17 2.90 5.98
CA PHE A 351 10.26 1.90 5.42
C PHE A 351 9.61 2.39 4.12
N TYR A 352 8.87 3.50 4.19
CA TYR A 352 8.04 4.01 3.10
C TYR A 352 8.39 5.46 2.78
N LYS A 353 9.60 5.66 2.23
CA LYS A 353 10.12 6.95 1.79
C LYS A 353 10.15 7.05 0.27
N ILE A 354 9.69 8.18 -0.25
CA ILE A 354 9.72 8.56 -1.67
C ILE A 354 10.61 9.79 -1.87
N PRO A 355 11.06 10.12 -3.10
CA PRO A 355 12.00 11.23 -3.34
C PRO A 355 11.34 12.61 -3.33
N ASP A 356 10.10 12.69 -3.83
CA ASP A 356 9.27 13.88 -3.99
C ASP A 356 7.78 13.48 -3.90
N SER A 357 6.87 14.45 -3.91
CA SER A 357 5.41 14.23 -3.85
C SER A 357 4.67 14.72 -5.11
N GLU A 358 5.39 15.10 -6.16
CA GLU A 358 4.80 15.77 -7.33
C GLU A 358 3.86 14.84 -8.09
N ASP A 359 4.17 13.54 -8.10
CA ASP A 359 3.37 12.51 -8.74
C ASP A 359 2.10 12.14 -7.98
N TYR A 360 2.15 12.11 -6.65
CA TYR A 360 0.97 11.93 -5.81
C TYR A 360 0.01 13.13 -5.91
N ILE A 361 0.53 14.35 -6.05
CA ILE A 361 -0.28 15.55 -6.34
C ILE A 361 -0.94 15.46 -7.73
N LEU A 362 -0.22 14.97 -8.74
CA LEU A 362 -0.79 14.66 -10.06
C LEU A 362 -1.87 13.57 -9.95
N TRP A 363 -1.63 12.52 -9.15
CA TRP A 363 -2.54 11.40 -8.92
C TRP A 363 -3.85 11.82 -8.24
N CYS A 364 -3.82 12.62 -7.18
CA CYS A 364 -5.05 13.08 -6.51
C CYS A 364 -5.91 13.98 -7.41
N ASN A 365 -5.27 14.86 -8.20
CA ASN A 365 -5.98 15.69 -9.18
C ASN A 365 -6.54 14.88 -10.36
N ALA A 366 -5.84 13.84 -10.82
CA ALA A 366 -6.35 12.95 -11.87
C ALA A 366 -7.62 12.19 -11.43
N TRP A 367 -7.67 11.76 -10.16
CA TRP A 367 -8.86 11.13 -9.59
C TRP A 367 -10.03 12.12 -9.40
N LEU A 368 -9.77 13.34 -8.93
CA LEU A 368 -10.82 14.35 -8.74
C LEU A 368 -11.37 14.86 -10.08
N LEU A 369 -10.54 14.98 -11.13
CA LEU A 369 -10.99 15.25 -12.50
C LEU A 369 -12.03 14.21 -12.97
N ARG A 370 -11.79 12.92 -12.70
CA ARG A 370 -12.71 11.82 -13.04
C ARG A 370 -13.96 11.83 -12.15
N ALA A 371 -13.79 12.05 -10.85
CA ALA A 371 -14.90 12.02 -9.88
C ALA A 371 -15.93 13.12 -10.11
N TYR A 372 -15.47 14.34 -10.37
CA TYR A 372 -16.32 15.49 -10.71
C TYR A 372 -16.65 15.61 -12.20
N ALA A 373 -16.37 14.58 -13.02
CA ALA A 373 -16.71 14.52 -14.44
C ALA A 373 -16.28 15.76 -15.25
N GLY A 374 -15.05 16.26 -15.00
CA GLY A 374 -14.50 17.41 -15.72
C GLY A 374 -14.49 18.74 -14.96
N ALA A 375 -14.45 18.71 -13.62
CA ALA A 375 -14.18 19.87 -12.75
C ALA A 375 -13.21 20.89 -13.39
N PRO A 376 -13.65 22.11 -13.73
CA PRO A 376 -12.83 23.08 -14.44
C PRO A 376 -11.53 23.43 -13.71
N GLU A 377 -11.56 23.50 -12.38
CA GLU A 377 -10.43 23.80 -11.50
C GLU A 377 -9.34 22.72 -11.55
N HIS A 378 -9.69 21.45 -11.33
CA HIS A 378 -8.75 20.33 -11.45
C HIS A 378 -8.24 20.19 -12.89
N ARG A 379 -9.12 20.36 -13.90
CA ARG A 379 -8.70 20.35 -15.31
C ARG A 379 -7.72 21.49 -15.61
N GLN A 380 -7.96 22.70 -15.10
CA GLN A 380 -7.09 23.85 -15.34
C GLN A 380 -5.74 23.70 -14.64
N PHE A 381 -5.71 23.13 -13.43
CA PHE A 381 -4.46 22.77 -12.74
C PHE A 381 -3.65 21.74 -13.56
N LEU A 382 -4.30 20.67 -14.02
CA LEU A 382 -3.66 19.62 -14.84
C LEU A 382 -3.18 20.14 -16.21
N LEU A 383 -3.89 21.09 -16.82
CA LEU A 383 -3.43 21.78 -18.03
C LEU A 383 -2.17 22.62 -17.77
N THR A 384 -2.06 23.28 -16.63
CA THR A 384 -0.85 24.01 -16.22
C THR A 384 0.34 23.06 -16.03
N LEU A 385 0.16 21.92 -15.35
CA LEU A 385 1.22 20.91 -15.20
C LEU A 385 1.62 20.26 -16.52
N SER A 386 0.65 20.00 -17.42
CA SER A 386 0.88 19.47 -18.77
C SER A 386 1.74 20.43 -19.61
N ALA A 387 1.49 21.74 -19.50
CA ALA A 387 2.21 22.78 -20.21
C ALA A 387 3.62 23.09 -19.65
N ASP A 388 3.90 22.75 -18.38
CA ASP A 388 5.21 22.97 -17.78
C ASP A 388 6.26 21.97 -18.28
N SER A 389 7.17 22.43 -19.13
CA SER A 389 8.28 21.65 -19.69
C SER A 389 9.52 21.55 -18.79
N ALA A 390 9.55 22.23 -17.63
CA ALA A 390 10.67 22.19 -16.69
C ALA A 390 10.59 20.99 -15.72
N SER A 391 9.37 20.51 -15.44
CA SER A 391 9.14 19.34 -14.56
C SER A 391 9.47 18.02 -15.27
N ASN A 392 10.28 17.17 -14.62
CA ASN A 392 10.68 15.87 -15.15
C ASN A 392 9.61 14.79 -14.92
N TRP A 393 8.52 14.87 -15.68
CA TRP A 393 7.44 13.88 -15.68
C TRP A 393 7.80 12.54 -16.36
N GLU A 394 9.09 12.20 -16.51
CA GLU A 394 9.49 10.89 -17.04
C GLU A 394 9.76 9.88 -15.92
N THR A 395 9.15 8.70 -16.02
CA THR A 395 9.48 7.55 -15.17
C THR A 395 9.63 6.28 -16.01
N LEU A 396 10.21 5.25 -15.41
CA LEU A 396 10.24 3.88 -15.90
C LEU A 396 9.79 2.90 -14.79
N GLU A 397 9.14 3.40 -13.75
CA GLU A 397 8.61 2.65 -12.62
C GLU A 397 7.08 2.80 -12.51
N CYS A 398 6.44 1.85 -11.85
CA CYS A 398 5.13 2.04 -11.25
C CYS A 398 5.08 1.21 -9.96
N SER A 399 4.87 1.86 -8.82
CA SER A 399 4.86 1.27 -7.49
C SER A 399 4.14 2.20 -6.51
N TRP A 400 4.15 1.88 -5.21
CA TRP A 400 3.77 2.87 -4.18
C TRP A 400 4.78 4.03 -4.07
N GLY A 401 6.00 3.86 -4.61
CA GLY A 401 7.10 4.84 -4.55
C GLY A 401 7.25 5.72 -5.80
N ASP A 402 6.60 5.36 -6.90
CA ASP A 402 6.39 6.22 -8.08
C ASP A 402 5.04 5.89 -8.72
N VAL A 403 4.12 6.87 -8.72
CA VAL A 403 2.77 6.74 -9.29
C VAL A 403 2.60 7.48 -10.62
N LYS A 404 3.69 8.05 -11.19
CA LYS A 404 3.64 8.86 -12.42
C LYS A 404 3.02 8.07 -13.57
N PHE A 405 3.41 6.81 -13.77
CA PHE A 405 2.82 5.98 -14.83
C PHE A 405 1.30 5.79 -14.68
N ALA A 406 0.82 5.50 -13.46
CA ALA A 406 -0.60 5.34 -13.17
C ALA A 406 -1.37 6.65 -13.42
N ALA A 407 -0.82 7.79 -12.97
CA ALA A 407 -1.41 9.10 -13.20
C ALA A 407 -1.45 9.49 -14.69
N HIS A 408 -0.36 9.28 -15.44
CA HIS A 408 -0.32 9.54 -16.88
C HIS A 408 -1.34 8.71 -17.65
N ALA A 409 -1.44 7.41 -17.34
CA ALA A 409 -2.40 6.51 -17.97
C ALA A 409 -3.85 6.90 -17.63
N LEU A 410 -4.15 7.24 -16.37
CA LEU A 410 -5.48 7.72 -15.97
C LEU A 410 -5.85 9.02 -16.71
N LEU A 411 -4.93 10.00 -16.77
CA LEU A 411 -5.16 11.27 -17.46
C LEU A 411 -5.34 11.07 -18.97
N ALA A 412 -4.58 10.17 -19.61
CA ALA A 412 -4.74 9.83 -21.01
C ALA A 412 -6.08 9.10 -21.30
N VAL A 413 -6.50 8.20 -20.41
CA VAL A 413 -7.79 7.51 -20.47
C VAL A 413 -8.95 8.51 -20.34
N GLU A 414 -8.91 9.41 -19.35
CA GLU A 414 -9.95 10.42 -19.18
C GLU A 414 -9.95 11.48 -20.30
N ALA A 415 -8.79 11.85 -20.83
CA ALA A 415 -8.69 12.73 -22.01
C ALA A 415 -9.30 12.07 -23.26
N SER A 416 -9.06 10.78 -23.45
CA SER A 416 -9.62 9.97 -24.54
C SER A 416 -11.15 9.85 -24.43
N ARG A 417 -11.66 9.50 -23.24
CA ARG A 417 -13.09 9.28 -22.98
C ARG A 417 -13.91 10.57 -23.06
N ASN A 418 -13.43 11.64 -22.44
CA ASN A 418 -14.15 12.91 -22.34
C ASN A 418 -13.76 13.93 -23.43
N LYS A 419 -12.81 13.59 -24.31
CA LYS A 419 -12.27 14.44 -25.39
C LYS A 419 -11.63 15.73 -24.87
N TYR A 420 -10.94 15.67 -23.72
CA TYR A 420 -10.20 16.81 -23.19
C TYR A 420 -8.97 17.12 -24.04
N THR A 421 -8.90 18.32 -24.59
CA THR A 421 -7.69 18.86 -25.22
C THR A 421 -6.66 19.29 -24.17
N GLY A 422 -5.38 19.33 -24.55
CA GLY A 422 -4.26 19.83 -23.73
C GLY A 422 -3.66 18.82 -22.75
N LEU A 423 -4.17 17.59 -22.72
CA LEU A 423 -3.71 16.48 -21.88
C LEU A 423 -2.99 15.39 -22.70
N GLU A 424 -2.75 15.61 -24.00
CA GLU A 424 -2.18 14.63 -24.94
C GLU A 424 -0.73 14.24 -24.61
N ARG A 425 -0.01 15.08 -23.86
CA ARG A 425 1.33 14.75 -23.32
C ARG A 425 1.29 13.50 -22.44
N TYR A 426 0.19 13.27 -21.71
CA TYR A 426 0.08 12.14 -20.79
C TYR A 426 -0.05 10.78 -21.50
N SER A 427 -0.60 10.71 -22.72
CA SER A 427 -0.57 9.46 -23.49
C SER A 427 0.85 9.12 -23.93
N GLN A 428 1.65 10.10 -24.35
CA GLN A 428 3.07 9.90 -24.71
C GLN A 428 3.89 9.40 -23.51
N LEU A 429 3.70 10.01 -22.33
CA LEU A 429 4.39 9.60 -21.10
C LEU A 429 3.96 8.20 -20.61
N ALA A 430 2.68 7.84 -20.74
CA ALA A 430 2.21 6.49 -20.43
C ALA A 430 2.75 5.44 -21.43
N GLU A 431 2.72 5.77 -22.73
CA GLU A 431 3.23 4.89 -23.78
C GLU A 431 4.74 4.66 -23.64
N LYS A 432 5.52 5.65 -23.21
CA LYS A 432 6.96 5.48 -22.95
C LYS A 432 7.26 4.32 -21.99
N VAL A 433 6.48 4.20 -20.91
CA VAL A 433 6.60 3.10 -19.93
C VAL A 433 6.17 1.77 -20.55
N LEU A 434 5.01 1.73 -21.22
CA LEU A 434 4.52 0.50 -21.87
C LEU A 434 5.52 -0.02 -22.92
N CYS A 435 6.03 0.89 -23.77
CA CYS A 435 7.08 0.62 -24.73
C CYS A 435 8.34 0.06 -24.06
N TYR A 436 8.80 0.65 -22.96
CA TYR A 436 9.98 0.18 -22.23
C TYR A 436 9.82 -1.26 -21.73
N TYR A 437 8.74 -1.58 -21.00
CA TYR A 437 8.52 -2.91 -20.42
C TYR A 437 8.29 -4.00 -21.48
N ASN A 438 7.65 -3.65 -22.60
CA ASN A 438 7.36 -4.61 -23.67
C ASN A 438 8.52 -4.83 -24.65
N THR A 439 9.42 -3.85 -24.84
CA THR A 439 10.47 -3.91 -25.87
C THR A 439 11.89 -3.98 -25.32
N ASN A 440 12.16 -3.56 -24.08
CA ASN A 440 13.51 -3.60 -23.53
C ASN A 440 13.89 -4.99 -22.99
N ALA A 441 14.62 -5.76 -23.80
CA ALA A 441 15.16 -7.06 -23.42
C ALA A 441 16.14 -7.03 -22.23
N THR A 442 16.72 -5.88 -21.85
CA THR A 442 17.66 -5.84 -20.71
C THR A 442 16.99 -5.94 -19.34
N LEU A 443 15.67 -5.74 -19.28
CA LEU A 443 14.84 -6.00 -18.09
C LEU A 443 14.53 -7.49 -17.89
N GLN A 444 14.58 -8.29 -18.95
CA GLN A 444 14.03 -9.65 -18.92
C GLN A 444 15.04 -10.64 -18.35
N THR A 445 14.61 -11.42 -17.37
CA THR A 445 15.32 -12.61 -16.90
C THR A 445 15.35 -13.69 -18.00
N LYS A 446 16.07 -14.79 -17.79
CA LYS A 446 16.10 -15.89 -18.77
C LYS A 446 14.76 -16.62 -18.86
N GLY A 447 13.97 -16.61 -17.78
CA GLY A 447 12.60 -17.08 -17.74
C GLY A 447 11.55 -16.08 -18.27
N GLY A 448 11.93 -14.87 -18.67
CA GLY A 448 11.01 -13.87 -19.25
C GLY A 448 10.27 -12.99 -18.24
N PHE A 449 10.65 -13.00 -16.96
CA PHE A 449 10.16 -12.04 -15.96
C PHE A 449 10.84 -10.68 -16.16
N VAL A 450 10.10 -9.58 -16.02
CA VAL A 450 10.66 -8.23 -16.03
C VAL A 450 11.16 -7.86 -14.64
N PHE A 451 12.48 -7.86 -14.47
CA PHE A 451 13.16 -7.46 -13.25
C PHE A 451 13.58 -5.99 -13.34
N VAL A 452 12.92 -5.13 -12.56
CA VAL A 452 13.21 -3.69 -12.49
C VAL A 452 14.32 -3.39 -11.48
N ARG A 453 14.08 -3.75 -10.21
CA ARG A 453 15.07 -3.74 -9.13
C ARG A 453 14.71 -4.78 -8.05
N GLU A 454 15.62 -4.94 -7.08
CA GLU A 454 15.42 -5.71 -5.85
C GLU A 454 14.32 -5.09 -4.96
N TRP A 455 13.96 -5.80 -3.88
CA TRP A 455 12.83 -5.51 -2.97
C TRP A 455 11.46 -5.65 -3.64
N ALA A 456 10.80 -6.77 -3.34
CA ALA A 456 9.56 -7.23 -3.94
C ALA A 456 9.44 -6.98 -5.47
N PRO A 457 10.34 -7.55 -6.30
CA PRO A 457 10.34 -7.33 -7.77
C PRO A 457 8.99 -7.51 -8.46
N ILE A 458 8.12 -8.38 -7.95
CA ILE A 458 6.78 -8.63 -8.53
C ILE A 458 5.87 -7.38 -8.45
N GLN A 459 6.12 -6.42 -7.55
CA GLN A 459 5.30 -5.19 -7.42
C GLN A 459 5.27 -4.33 -8.70
N TYR A 460 6.40 -4.25 -9.40
CA TYR A 460 6.54 -3.38 -10.57
C TYR A 460 5.77 -3.96 -11.76
N VAL A 461 5.85 -5.27 -11.96
CA VAL A 461 5.07 -5.95 -13.01
C VAL A 461 3.59 -6.08 -12.65
N ALA A 462 3.21 -6.16 -11.36
CA ALA A 462 1.82 -6.07 -10.93
C ALA A 462 1.19 -4.75 -11.41
N SER A 463 1.85 -3.64 -11.05
CA SER A 463 1.38 -2.28 -11.32
C SER A 463 1.35 -1.98 -12.81
N VAL A 464 2.41 -2.33 -13.56
CA VAL A 464 2.44 -2.13 -15.01
C VAL A 464 1.46 -3.05 -15.75
N SER A 465 1.19 -4.27 -15.25
CA SER A 465 0.16 -5.14 -15.84
C SER A 465 -1.24 -4.56 -15.66
N LEU A 466 -1.59 -4.04 -14.46
CA LEU A 466 -2.90 -3.44 -14.21
C LEU A 466 -3.14 -2.21 -15.08
N VAL A 467 -2.25 -1.22 -14.99
CA VAL A 467 -2.37 0.04 -15.72
C VAL A 467 -2.28 -0.20 -17.23
N GLY A 468 -1.44 -1.14 -17.68
CA GLY A 468 -1.33 -1.54 -19.08
C GLY A 468 -2.56 -2.22 -19.64
N LEU A 469 -3.25 -3.08 -18.87
CA LEU A 469 -4.53 -3.67 -19.28
C LEU A 469 -5.62 -2.60 -19.44
N ILE A 470 -5.70 -1.66 -18.50
CA ILE A 470 -6.65 -0.54 -18.55
C ILE A 470 -6.39 0.36 -19.77
N TYR A 471 -5.12 0.72 -20.02
CA TYR A 471 -4.73 1.51 -21.19
C TYR A 471 -5.01 0.77 -22.50
N ALA A 472 -4.75 -0.54 -22.55
CA ALA A 472 -5.03 -1.39 -23.70
C ALA A 472 -6.53 -1.49 -24.03
N ASP A 473 -7.40 -1.63 -23.02
CA ASP A 473 -8.85 -1.62 -23.23
C ASP A 473 -9.36 -0.25 -23.69
N ASN A 474 -8.79 0.85 -23.17
CA ASN A 474 -9.11 2.18 -23.66
C ASN A 474 -8.68 2.38 -25.12
N LEU A 475 -7.49 1.91 -25.51
CA LEU A 475 -7.04 1.92 -26.91
C LEU A 475 -8.01 1.14 -27.81
N LEU A 476 -8.40 -0.10 -27.44
CA LEU A 476 -9.36 -0.92 -28.20
C LEU A 476 -10.75 -0.29 -28.30
N SER A 477 -11.15 0.48 -27.29
CA SER A 477 -12.42 1.22 -27.27
C SER A 477 -12.38 2.53 -28.09
N SER A 478 -11.20 2.92 -28.56
CA SER A 478 -10.95 4.15 -29.30
C SER A 478 -10.60 3.89 -30.78
N ALA A 479 -10.53 4.94 -31.58
CA ALA A 479 -9.98 4.85 -32.95
C ALA A 479 -8.44 4.77 -32.99
N ALA A 480 -7.74 4.91 -31.85
CA ALA A 480 -6.28 4.87 -31.77
C ALA A 480 -5.78 3.42 -31.64
N SER A 481 -5.24 2.88 -32.74
CA SER A 481 -4.88 1.46 -32.85
C SER A 481 -3.40 1.12 -32.58
N LYS A 482 -2.55 2.13 -32.32
CA LYS A 482 -1.08 1.98 -32.22
C LYS A 482 -0.49 3.02 -31.27
N MET A 483 0.44 2.57 -30.43
CA MET A 483 1.29 3.44 -29.61
C MET A 483 2.54 3.89 -30.39
N GLU A 484 3.30 4.88 -29.89
CA GLU A 484 4.47 5.45 -30.57
C GLU A 484 5.48 4.38 -31.06
N CYS A 485 5.86 3.43 -30.19
CA CYS A 485 6.77 2.33 -30.52
C CYS A 485 6.15 1.21 -31.39
N LYS A 486 4.98 1.45 -32.01
CA LYS A 486 4.22 0.53 -32.88
C LYS A 486 3.61 -0.70 -32.19
N LEU A 487 3.68 -0.78 -30.86
CA LEU A 487 2.90 -1.75 -30.08
C LEU A 487 1.40 -1.50 -30.25
N LYS A 488 0.63 -2.57 -30.12
CA LYS A 488 -0.83 -2.59 -30.08
C LYS A 488 -1.30 -2.91 -28.66
N ALA A 489 -2.56 -2.62 -28.38
CA ALA A 489 -3.23 -3.05 -27.14
C ALA A 489 -3.05 -4.57 -26.86
N LEU A 490 -3.16 -5.42 -27.88
CA LEU A 490 -3.00 -6.88 -27.74
C LEU A 490 -1.58 -7.30 -27.33
N ASP A 491 -0.55 -6.53 -27.67
CA ASP A 491 0.83 -6.82 -27.26
C ASP A 491 0.99 -6.57 -25.75
N VAL A 492 0.41 -5.48 -25.23
CA VAL A 492 0.37 -5.15 -23.80
C VAL A 492 -0.47 -6.16 -23.00
N MET A 493 -1.59 -6.63 -23.56
CA MET A 493 -2.38 -7.72 -22.95
C MET A 493 -1.59 -9.03 -22.88
N ALA A 494 -0.84 -9.38 -23.93
CA ALA A 494 0.02 -10.56 -23.94
C ALA A 494 1.22 -10.43 -22.96
N PHE A 495 1.74 -9.22 -22.76
CA PHE A 495 2.72 -8.94 -21.71
C PHE A 495 2.14 -9.19 -20.31
N ALA A 496 0.97 -8.63 -20.00
CA ALA A 496 0.31 -8.80 -18.71
C ALA A 496 -0.06 -10.27 -18.43
N ASP A 497 -0.56 -10.99 -19.44
CA ASP A 497 -0.82 -12.43 -19.38
C ASP A 497 0.45 -13.22 -19.06
N GLY A 498 1.56 -13.00 -19.77
CA GLY A 498 2.81 -13.71 -19.51
C GLY A 498 3.46 -13.38 -18.16
N GLN A 499 3.37 -12.14 -17.67
CA GLN A 499 3.86 -11.81 -16.32
C GLN A 499 2.98 -12.42 -15.23
N ALA A 500 1.65 -12.39 -15.38
CA ALA A 500 0.73 -13.08 -14.47
C ALA A 500 0.96 -14.60 -14.48
N ALA A 501 1.15 -15.20 -15.66
CA ALA A 501 1.47 -16.61 -15.82
C ALA A 501 2.80 -17.00 -15.16
N TYR A 502 3.84 -16.16 -15.28
CA TYR A 502 5.12 -16.36 -14.59
C TYR A 502 4.93 -16.34 -13.06
N VAL A 503 4.17 -15.38 -12.52
CA VAL A 503 3.85 -15.29 -11.08
C VAL A 503 3.09 -16.52 -10.59
N LEU A 504 2.18 -17.06 -11.41
CA LEU A 504 1.37 -18.25 -11.10
C LEU A 504 2.08 -19.60 -11.39
N GLY A 505 3.33 -19.60 -11.86
CA GLY A 505 4.18 -20.80 -11.94
C GLY A 505 4.81 -21.12 -13.29
N HIS A 506 4.47 -20.40 -14.37
CA HIS A 506 5.10 -20.57 -15.69
C HIS A 506 6.49 -19.91 -15.74
N ASN A 507 7.40 -20.42 -14.92
CA ASN A 507 8.76 -19.90 -14.72
C ASN A 507 9.78 -21.05 -14.60
N PRO A 508 11.10 -20.78 -14.64
CA PRO A 508 12.13 -21.83 -14.62
C PRO A 508 12.17 -22.73 -13.38
N LEU A 509 11.46 -22.37 -12.30
CA LEU A 509 11.36 -23.17 -11.07
C LEU A 509 10.07 -24.01 -11.01
N ASN A 510 9.14 -23.83 -11.97
CA ASN A 510 7.80 -24.41 -11.96
C ASN A 510 7.10 -24.22 -10.59
N MET A 511 7.22 -23.02 -10.02
CA MET A 511 6.78 -22.65 -8.68
C MET A 511 5.91 -21.40 -8.73
N SER A 512 4.69 -21.46 -8.21
CA SER A 512 3.85 -20.28 -8.00
C SER A 512 4.44 -19.40 -6.89
N TYR A 513 4.54 -18.10 -7.16
CA TYR A 513 4.86 -17.07 -6.16
C TYR A 513 3.60 -16.62 -5.38
N MET A 514 2.40 -17.05 -5.80
CA MET A 514 1.19 -16.99 -4.98
C MET A 514 1.09 -18.24 -4.09
N ILE A 515 1.08 -18.03 -2.78
CA ILE A 515 0.90 -19.07 -1.76
C ILE A 515 -0.50 -19.70 -1.90
N GLY A 516 -0.57 -21.04 -1.90
CA GLY A 516 -1.84 -21.77 -2.04
C GLY A 516 -2.37 -21.86 -3.48
N PHE A 517 -1.61 -21.41 -4.48
CA PHE A 517 -1.91 -21.60 -5.89
C PHE A 517 -0.96 -22.64 -6.52
N GLY A 518 -1.53 -23.58 -7.29
CA GLY A 518 -0.81 -24.77 -7.75
C GLY A 518 -0.32 -25.69 -6.61
N ASP A 519 0.45 -26.72 -6.96
CA ASP A 519 1.00 -27.66 -5.96
C ASP A 519 2.31 -27.14 -5.33
N ASN A 520 3.11 -26.43 -6.12
CA ASN A 520 4.44 -25.93 -5.78
C ASN A 520 4.42 -24.42 -5.54
N TYR A 521 4.61 -23.99 -4.29
CA TYR A 521 4.60 -22.60 -3.84
C TYR A 521 5.35 -22.47 -2.50
N PRO A 522 5.89 -21.29 -2.12
CA PRO A 522 6.59 -21.10 -0.85
C PRO A 522 5.70 -21.41 0.37
N LYS A 523 6.20 -22.24 1.28
CA LYS A 523 5.50 -22.64 2.52
C LYS A 523 5.91 -21.81 3.75
N THR A 524 7.02 -21.08 3.64
CA THR A 524 7.79 -20.46 4.74
C THR A 524 7.77 -18.93 4.68
N ALA A 525 6.74 -18.32 4.10
CA ALA A 525 6.67 -16.88 3.82
C ALA A 525 6.94 -16.00 5.07
N HIS A 526 7.64 -14.88 4.86
CA HIS A 526 7.93 -13.86 5.87
C HIS A 526 6.65 -13.13 6.27
N HIS A 527 5.87 -13.74 7.16
CA HIS A 527 4.62 -13.16 7.66
C HIS A 527 4.27 -13.76 9.04
N ARG A 528 4.10 -12.89 10.03
CA ARG A 528 3.95 -13.26 11.46
C ARG A 528 2.70 -14.09 11.70
N ALA A 529 1.54 -13.62 11.24
CA ALA A 529 0.26 -14.25 11.56
C ALA A 529 0.07 -15.65 10.93
N SER A 530 0.82 -15.99 9.86
CA SER A 530 0.80 -17.33 9.25
C SER A 530 1.85 -18.28 9.82
N SER A 531 3.03 -17.75 10.19
CA SER A 531 4.13 -18.54 10.75
C SER A 531 3.92 -18.98 12.19
N ILE A 532 2.97 -18.37 12.90
CA ILE A 532 2.65 -18.67 14.30
C ILE A 532 1.28 -19.34 14.39
N ALA A 533 1.25 -20.60 14.84
CA ALA A 533 0.00 -21.34 15.06
C ALA A 533 -0.90 -20.65 16.10
N VAL A 534 -2.22 -20.82 15.96
CA VAL A 534 -3.18 -20.32 16.96
C VAL A 534 -2.86 -20.92 18.34
N PRO A 535 -2.80 -20.12 19.42
CA PRO A 535 -2.46 -20.61 20.76
C PRO A 535 -3.29 -21.84 21.19
N GLY A 536 -2.63 -22.82 21.79
CA GLY A 536 -3.24 -24.10 22.19
C GLY A 536 -3.24 -25.19 21.11
N ALA A 537 -3.07 -24.86 19.82
CA ALA A 537 -2.91 -25.87 18.77
C ALA A 537 -1.55 -26.61 18.84
N TRP A 538 -0.52 -25.96 19.40
CA TRP A 538 0.85 -26.48 19.53
C TRP A 538 1.30 -26.40 21.00
N ARG A 539 2.02 -27.41 21.49
CA ARG A 539 2.59 -27.43 22.86
C ARG A 539 3.90 -26.67 22.95
N LEU A 540 3.85 -25.35 22.79
CA LEU A 540 4.98 -24.43 22.99
C LEU A 540 4.92 -23.79 24.39
N SER A 541 6.01 -23.16 24.82
CA SER A 541 6.01 -22.33 26.03
C SER A 541 5.03 -21.16 25.86
N PRO A 542 4.27 -20.74 26.89
CA PRO A 542 3.50 -19.51 26.84
C PRO A 542 4.37 -18.28 26.52
N THR A 543 5.61 -18.26 26.99
CA THR A 543 6.57 -17.17 26.76
C THR A 543 6.96 -17.01 25.29
N ALA A 544 6.97 -18.09 24.51
CA ALA A 544 7.20 -18.03 23.06
C ALA A 544 6.14 -17.19 22.32
N TYR A 545 4.96 -16.95 22.90
CA TYR A 545 3.92 -16.08 22.31
C TYR A 545 3.96 -14.62 22.82
N THR A 546 4.76 -14.31 23.83
CA THR A 546 4.72 -13.02 24.55
C THR A 546 6.06 -12.34 24.79
N ASP A 547 7.18 -13.07 24.77
CA ASP A 547 8.52 -12.49 24.81
C ASP A 547 9.04 -12.21 23.38
N CYS A 548 9.57 -11.01 23.18
CA CYS A 548 10.00 -10.53 21.87
C CYS A 548 11.16 -11.36 21.28
N SER A 549 12.11 -11.77 22.13
CA SER A 549 13.31 -12.50 21.74
C SER A 549 12.99 -13.99 21.52
N GLU A 550 12.29 -14.63 22.47
CA GLU A 550 11.87 -16.02 22.35
C GLU A 550 10.95 -16.24 21.15
N SER A 551 9.96 -15.35 20.93
CA SER A 551 9.05 -15.45 19.79
C SER A 551 9.79 -15.31 18.45
N ARG A 552 10.69 -14.32 18.31
CA ARG A 552 11.51 -14.18 17.09
C ARG A 552 12.40 -15.40 16.87
N ASN A 553 13.09 -15.87 17.92
CA ASN A 553 13.99 -17.01 17.80
C ASN A 553 13.25 -18.33 17.50
N THR A 554 12.00 -18.47 17.98
CA THR A 554 11.16 -19.67 17.78
C THR A 554 10.49 -19.70 16.40
N PHE A 555 10.07 -18.55 15.87
CA PHE A 555 9.22 -18.50 14.67
C PHE A 555 9.88 -17.89 13.43
N LEU A 556 10.71 -16.84 13.54
CA LEU A 556 11.37 -16.26 12.37
C LEU A 556 12.39 -17.25 11.79
N PHE A 557 13.36 -17.69 12.60
CA PHE A 557 14.47 -18.55 12.21
C PHE A 557 14.11 -20.05 12.08
N SER A 558 12.82 -20.40 12.14
CA SER A 558 12.37 -21.79 12.03
C SER A 558 12.37 -22.30 10.59
N GLY A 559 12.96 -23.47 10.35
CA GLY A 559 12.87 -24.15 9.05
C GLY A 559 11.53 -24.84 8.77
N ILE A 560 10.57 -24.78 9.70
CA ILE A 560 9.25 -25.42 9.58
C ILE A 560 8.32 -24.56 8.71
N ASP A 561 7.47 -25.19 7.90
CA ASP A 561 6.38 -24.53 7.15
C ASP A 561 5.48 -23.65 8.04
N ASN A 562 4.91 -22.60 7.46
CA ASN A 562 3.93 -21.75 8.14
C ASN A 562 2.66 -22.56 8.47
N PRO A 563 2.31 -22.77 9.76
CA PRO A 563 1.21 -23.64 10.17
C PRO A 563 -0.18 -23.16 9.72
N ASN A 564 -0.34 -21.86 9.43
CA ASN A 564 -1.57 -21.34 8.83
C ASN A 564 -1.30 -20.98 7.36
N LEU A 565 -2.04 -21.58 6.42
CA LEU A 565 -1.85 -21.31 4.98
C LEU A 565 -2.30 -19.88 4.64
N LEU A 566 -1.35 -19.06 4.18
CA LEU A 566 -1.54 -17.68 3.75
C LEU A 566 -2.05 -17.62 2.29
N THR A 567 -3.18 -18.27 2.04
CA THR A 567 -3.80 -18.41 0.72
C THR A 567 -3.89 -17.05 0.00
N GLY A 568 -3.30 -16.96 -1.19
CA GLY A 568 -3.31 -15.77 -2.03
C GLY A 568 -2.18 -14.77 -1.80
N GLY A 569 -1.36 -14.95 -0.76
CA GLY A 569 -0.21 -14.09 -0.53
C GLY A 569 0.79 -14.22 -1.68
N ILE A 570 0.98 -13.15 -2.45
CA ILE A 570 1.98 -13.10 -3.52
C ILE A 570 3.26 -12.56 -2.91
N VAL A 571 4.30 -13.40 -2.85
CA VAL A 571 5.61 -13.01 -2.30
C VAL A 571 6.37 -12.09 -3.27
N GLY A 572 7.39 -11.39 -2.77
CA GLY A 572 8.23 -10.47 -3.54
C GLY A 572 8.81 -11.00 -4.85
N GLY A 573 9.20 -12.28 -4.94
CA GLY A 573 9.56 -12.97 -6.19
C GLY A 573 11.06 -13.23 -6.43
N PRO A 574 11.45 -13.56 -7.67
CA PRO A 574 12.81 -14.01 -8.00
C PRO A 574 13.84 -12.89 -8.06
N ASP A 575 15.12 -13.27 -8.07
CA ASP A 575 16.21 -12.40 -8.48
C ASP A 575 16.27 -12.23 -10.00
N ARG A 576 17.20 -11.39 -10.47
CA ARG A 576 17.44 -11.13 -11.90
C ARG A 576 17.98 -12.33 -12.70
N PHE A 577 18.13 -13.50 -12.08
CA PHE A 577 18.63 -14.75 -12.65
C PHE A 577 17.61 -15.90 -12.51
N ASP A 578 16.34 -15.58 -12.27
CA ASP A 578 15.23 -16.53 -12.06
C ASP A 578 15.36 -17.39 -10.78
N LYS A 579 16.18 -16.97 -9.81
CA LYS A 579 16.38 -17.70 -8.54
C LYS A 579 15.52 -17.15 -7.42
N PHE A 580 15.01 -18.05 -6.60
CA PHE A 580 14.20 -17.73 -5.44
C PHE A 580 14.64 -18.55 -4.22
N ASN A 581 14.76 -17.90 -3.07
CA ASN A 581 15.10 -18.55 -1.80
C ASN A 581 13.92 -18.44 -0.82
N ALA A 582 13.19 -19.54 -0.66
CA ALA A 582 12.06 -19.68 0.27
C ALA A 582 12.51 -19.83 1.75
N SER A 583 13.32 -18.89 2.26
CA SER A 583 13.57 -18.74 3.70
C SER A 583 12.65 -17.67 4.29
N ARG A 584 12.14 -17.87 5.51
CA ARG A 584 11.36 -16.86 6.22
C ARG A 584 12.17 -15.61 6.55
N GLU A 585 13.50 -15.70 6.62
CA GLU A 585 14.37 -14.54 6.84
C GLU A 585 14.48 -13.64 5.58
N ASN A 586 14.29 -14.23 4.40
CA ASN A 586 14.50 -13.60 3.09
C ASN A 586 13.28 -12.75 2.67
N HIS A 587 12.94 -11.75 3.49
CA HIS A 587 11.86 -10.80 3.25
C HIS A 587 11.91 -10.17 1.83
N LEU A 588 13.11 -9.85 1.33
CA LEU A 588 13.36 -9.31 -0.03
C LEU A 588 12.59 -10.02 -1.16
N GLN A 589 12.44 -11.35 -1.04
CA GLN A 589 11.79 -12.21 -2.02
C GLN A 589 10.56 -12.93 -1.48
N ASN A 590 10.55 -13.29 -0.19
CA ASN A 590 9.60 -14.24 0.42
C ASN A 590 8.61 -13.55 1.39
N GLU A 591 8.62 -12.22 1.49
CA GLU A 591 7.55 -11.44 2.10
C GLU A 591 6.43 -11.17 1.09
N PRO A 592 5.16 -11.46 1.44
CA PRO A 592 4.01 -10.98 0.70
C PRO A 592 3.52 -9.63 1.26
N ALA A 593 3.21 -8.70 0.36
CA ALA A 593 2.77 -7.35 0.73
C ALA A 593 1.42 -6.96 0.11
N LEU A 594 0.67 -6.11 0.81
CA LEU A 594 -0.66 -5.64 0.46
C LEU A 594 -0.72 -5.08 -0.98
N TYR A 595 0.27 -4.26 -1.33
CA TYR A 595 0.39 -3.59 -2.63
C TYR A 595 0.78 -4.51 -3.80
N VAL A 596 1.18 -5.76 -3.53
CA VAL A 596 1.41 -6.75 -4.60
C VAL A 596 0.11 -7.47 -4.93
N ALA A 597 -0.51 -8.09 -3.93
CA ALA A 597 -1.72 -8.88 -4.12
C ALA A 597 -2.95 -8.04 -4.48
N GLY A 598 -3.14 -6.89 -3.83
CA GLY A 598 -4.29 -6.01 -4.09
C GLY A 598 -4.27 -5.38 -5.50
N VAL A 599 -3.08 -5.23 -6.10
CA VAL A 599 -2.89 -4.79 -7.49
C VAL A 599 -3.06 -5.96 -8.47
N TYR A 600 -2.67 -7.18 -8.11
CA TYR A 600 -2.85 -8.36 -8.94
C TYR A 600 -4.30 -8.88 -9.00
N VAL A 601 -5.11 -8.67 -7.95
CA VAL A 601 -6.55 -9.01 -7.92
C VAL A 601 -7.31 -8.56 -9.19
N PRO A 602 -7.30 -7.27 -9.58
CA PRO A 602 -7.95 -6.84 -10.83
C PRO A 602 -7.26 -7.31 -12.12
N VAL A 603 -5.95 -7.59 -12.09
CA VAL A 603 -5.23 -8.20 -13.24
C VAL A 603 -5.78 -9.60 -13.50
N PHE A 604 -5.91 -10.43 -12.47
CA PHE A 604 -6.48 -11.78 -12.60
C PHE A 604 -7.96 -11.75 -13.00
N ALA A 605 -8.75 -10.81 -12.47
CA ALA A 605 -10.12 -10.59 -12.94
C ALA A 605 -10.14 -10.34 -14.46
N ARG A 606 -9.38 -9.36 -14.95
CA ARG A 606 -9.38 -8.99 -16.37
C ARG A 606 -8.83 -10.08 -17.30
N LEU A 607 -7.85 -10.87 -16.85
CA LEU A 607 -7.29 -11.98 -17.63
C LEU A 607 -8.21 -13.21 -17.71
N ARG A 608 -9.19 -13.35 -16.80
CA ARG A 608 -10.18 -14.45 -16.74
C ARG A 608 -11.01 -14.67 -18.02
N GLN A 609 -10.94 -13.80 -19.02
CA GLN A 609 -11.68 -13.95 -20.30
C GLN A 609 -10.84 -13.78 -21.59
N THR A 610 -9.52 -13.59 -21.52
CA THR A 610 -8.67 -13.44 -22.73
C THR A 610 -7.96 -14.76 -23.10
N MET A 611 -8.15 -15.35 -24.28
CA MET A 611 -8.82 -14.88 -25.51
C MET A 611 -9.82 -15.92 -26.04
N SER A 612 -11.02 -15.47 -26.42
CA SER A 612 -12.00 -16.28 -27.18
C SER A 612 -12.70 -15.45 -28.26
N SER A 613 -11.93 -14.65 -29.02
CA SER A 613 -12.47 -13.78 -30.09
C SER A 613 -11.44 -13.42 -31.18
N SER A 614 -10.75 -14.41 -31.74
CA SER A 614 -10.25 -14.33 -33.11
C SER A 614 -10.90 -15.44 -33.94
N SER A 615 -11.55 -15.07 -35.03
CA SER A 615 -12.44 -15.96 -35.77
C SER A 615 -11.69 -17.01 -36.56
N ALA A 616 -11.98 -18.29 -36.31
CA ALA A 616 -11.62 -19.40 -37.20
C ALA A 616 -12.51 -19.38 -38.47
N THR A 617 -12.35 -18.34 -39.29
CA THR A 617 -12.86 -18.29 -40.67
C THR A 617 -11.73 -18.72 -41.60
N ASP A 618 -11.54 -20.03 -41.74
CA ASP A 618 -10.67 -20.63 -42.76
C ASP A 618 -11.41 -20.66 -44.11
N PRO A 619 -10.94 -19.93 -45.15
CA PRO A 619 -11.69 -19.77 -46.39
C PRO A 619 -11.11 -20.56 -47.58
N THR A 620 -10.46 -21.72 -47.37
CA THR A 620 -9.97 -22.55 -48.49
C THR A 620 -10.13 -24.07 -48.32
N THR A 621 -11.31 -24.61 -48.63
CA THR A 621 -11.49 -26.02 -49.02
C THR A 621 -12.22 -26.16 -50.37
N ASN A 622 -11.61 -25.62 -51.43
CA ASN A 622 -12.05 -25.90 -52.80
C ASN A 622 -11.77 -27.38 -53.16
N SER A 623 -12.78 -28.24 -53.00
CA SER A 623 -12.71 -29.65 -53.37
C SER A 623 -12.78 -29.83 -54.90
N THR A 624 -11.64 -29.71 -55.58
CA THR A 624 -11.51 -30.09 -57.00
C THR A 624 -11.57 -31.60 -57.17
N SER A 625 -12.78 -32.13 -57.32
CA SER A 625 -13.00 -33.53 -57.69
C SER A 625 -12.43 -33.78 -59.09
N ASN A 626 -11.31 -34.52 -59.17
CA ASN A 626 -10.72 -34.92 -60.45
C ASN A 626 -10.66 -36.45 -60.53
N SER A 627 -11.55 -37.03 -61.33
CA SER A 627 -11.69 -38.49 -61.49
C SER A 627 -10.65 -39.05 -62.46
N THR A 628 -9.76 -39.91 -61.99
CA THR A 628 -8.94 -40.78 -62.86
C THR A 628 -9.62 -42.14 -63.02
N ASN A 629 -9.74 -42.59 -64.27
CA ASN A 629 -10.42 -43.84 -64.65
C ASN A 629 -9.45 -45.04 -64.72
N ARG A 630 -10.04 -46.25 -64.63
CA ARG A 630 -9.43 -47.59 -64.85
C ARG A 630 -8.48 -48.06 -63.72
N VAL A 631 -8.36 -49.37 -63.46
CA VAL A 631 -9.01 -50.55 -64.08
C VAL A 631 -9.99 -51.18 -63.10
#